data_AF-A0A7W6GA37-F1
#
_entry.id   AF-A0A7W6GA37-F1
#
_cell.length_a   1.000
_cell.length_b   1.000
_cell.length_c   1.000
_cell.angle_alpha   90.00
_cell.angle_beta   90.00
_cell.angle_gamma   90.00
#
_symmetry.space_group_name_H-M   'P 1'
#
loop_
_entity.id
_entity.type
_entity.pdbx_description
1 polymer ?
#
loop_
_entity_poly.entity_id
_entity_poly.type
_entity_poly.pdbx_seq_one_letter_code
_entity_poly.pdbx_strand_id
1 'polypeptide(L)'
;MSRRSLPSEYLDAIVRELSPACGGEEVSMPGSDFDRLVERLAAVRKMMTVIEREVGALRLAEAARAGCAIVEDLATEELQQLVEDPEGKVVRPDFGRKP
;
A
#
# COMPACT_ATOMS: atom_id res chain seq x y z
N MET A 1 23.93 5.60 -18.15
CA MET A 1 22.76 5.32 -17.29
C MET A 1 23.26 4.79 -15.96
N SER A 2 23.07 5.51 -14.86
CA SER A 2 23.51 5.06 -13.53
C SER A 2 22.53 4.01 -13.03
N ARG A 3 22.98 2.77 -12.80
CA ARG A 3 22.18 1.76 -12.10
C ARG A 3 21.91 2.28 -10.69
N ARG A 4 20.64 2.53 -10.36
CA ARG A 4 20.23 2.75 -8.97
C ARG A 4 20.10 1.37 -8.33
N SER A 5 20.88 1.14 -7.28
CA SER A 5 20.79 -0.08 -6.47
C SER A 5 19.45 -0.15 -5.76
N LEU A 6 18.96 -1.38 -5.59
CA LEU A 6 17.70 -1.62 -4.90
C LEU A 6 17.89 -1.41 -3.39
N PRO A 7 16.85 -1.00 -2.65
CA PRO A 7 16.89 -0.90 -1.19
C PRO A 7 17.39 -2.18 -0.50
N SER A 8 17.04 -3.35 -1.05
CA SER A 8 17.50 -4.66 -0.55
C SER A 8 19.01 -4.84 -0.66
N GLU A 9 19.64 -4.34 -1.73
CA GLU A 9 21.09 -4.44 -1.92
C GLU A 9 21.84 -3.57 -0.89
N TYR A 10 21.28 -2.41 -0.53
CA TYR A 10 21.81 -1.58 0.55
C TYR A 10 21.67 -2.23 1.92
N LEU A 11 20.54 -2.90 2.18
CA LEU A 11 20.34 -3.65 3.41
C LEU A 11 21.32 -4.82 3.53
N ASP A 12 21.53 -5.58 2.45
CA ASP A 12 22.49 -6.68 2.42
C ASP A 12 23.91 -6.19 2.71
N ALA A 13 24.30 -5.02 2.18
CA ALA A 13 25.58 -4.41 2.49
C ALA A 13 25.73 -4.05 3.97
N ILE A 14 24.68 -3.47 4.59
CA ILE A 14 24.65 -3.14 6.02
C ILE A 14 24.73 -4.41 6.87
N VAL A 15 23.97 -5.45 6.52
CA VAL A 15 23.99 -6.73 7.24
C VAL A 15 25.37 -7.36 7.18
N ARG A 16 26.03 -7.37 6.01
CA ARG A 16 27.39 -7.91 5.89
C ARG A 16 28.42 -7.15 6.74
N GLU A 17 28.28 -5.83 6.84
CA GLU A 17 29.17 -4.99 7.65
C GLU A 17 28.99 -5.22 9.15
N LEU A 18 27.75 -5.43 9.60
CA LEU A 18 27.41 -5.62 11.01
C LEU A 18 27.54 -7.08 11.49
N SER A 19 27.42 -8.05 10.58
CA SER A 19 27.45 -9.48 10.90
C SER A 19 28.65 -9.90 11.76
N PRO A 20 29.89 -9.40 11.57
CA PRO A 20 31.03 -9.77 12.40
C PRO A 20 30.93 -9.33 13.87
N ALA A 21 30.12 -8.30 14.15
CA ALA A 21 29.89 -7.80 15.50
C ALA A 21 28.69 -8.48 16.19
N CYS A 22 27.90 -9.28 15.46
CA CYS A 22 26.76 -10.00 16.00
C CYS A 22 27.21 -11.08 16.99
N GLY A 23 26.66 -11.06 18.20
CA GLY A 23 26.95 -12.04 19.26
C GLY A 23 28.07 -11.67 20.22
N GLY A 24 28.71 -10.51 20.04
CA GLY A 24 29.57 -9.92 21.06
C GLY A 24 28.74 -9.31 22.19
N GLU A 25 29.20 -9.45 23.44
CA GLU A 25 28.61 -8.74 24.59
C GLU A 25 28.91 -7.22 24.53
N GLU A 26 30.01 -6.84 23.91
CA GLU A 26 30.42 -5.46 23.72
C GLU A 26 31.03 -5.27 22.32
N VAL A 27 30.64 -4.19 21.65
CA VAL A 27 31.16 -3.81 20.33
C VAL A 27 31.90 -2.49 20.48
N SER A 28 33.22 -2.54 20.36
CA SER A 28 34.07 -1.35 20.32
C SER A 28 34.36 -0.96 18.88
N MET A 29 34.03 0.26 18.50
CA MET A 29 34.30 0.80 17.17
C MET A 29 34.69 2.29 17.25
N PRO A 30 35.45 2.81 16.27
CA PRO A 30 35.73 4.22 16.14
C PRO A 30 34.44 5.05 16.04
N GLY A 31 34.44 6.26 16.61
CA GLY A 31 33.25 7.14 16.57
C GLY A 31 32.75 7.43 15.15
N SER A 32 33.65 7.56 14.18
CA SER A 32 33.28 7.75 12.76
C SER A 32 32.52 6.57 12.16
N ASP A 33 32.79 5.35 12.62
CA ASP A 33 32.11 4.15 12.14
C ASP A 33 30.74 4.02 12.81
N PHE A 34 30.64 4.45 14.07
CA PHE A 34 29.36 4.58 14.76
C PHE A 34 28.45 5.61 14.10
N ASP A 35 28.97 6.78 13.72
CA ASP A 35 28.20 7.82 13.02
C ASP A 35 27.65 7.30 11.69
N ARG A 36 28.48 6.60 10.90
CA ARG A 36 28.07 5.95 9.65
C ARG A 36 27.00 4.89 9.86
N LEU A 37 27.10 4.10 10.93
CA LEU A 37 26.08 3.13 11.30
C LEU A 37 24.74 3.82 11.61
N VAL A 38 24.77 4.89 12.41
CA VAL A 38 23.57 5.68 12.73
C VAL A 38 22.93 6.26 11.47
N GLU A 39 23.71 6.86 10.57
CA GLU A 39 23.22 7.38 9.29
C GLU A 39 22.53 6.30 8.44
N ARG A 40 23.14 5.11 8.36
CA ARG A 40 22.58 3.99 7.61
C ARG A 40 21.30 3.47 8.23
N LEU A 41 21.25 3.30 9.56
CA LEU A 41 20.03 2.90 10.27
C LEU A 41 18.91 3.94 10.08
N ALA A 42 19.25 5.23 10.09
CA ALA A 42 18.29 6.30 9.82
C ALA A 42 17.74 6.22 8.39
N ALA A 43 18.58 5.90 7.40
CA ALA A 43 18.15 5.67 6.03
C ALA A 43 17.22 4.45 5.92
N VAL A 44 17.55 3.34 6.58
CA VAL A 44 16.69 2.14 6.63
C VAL A 44 15.34 2.46 7.24
N ARG A 45 15.29 3.16 8.38
CA ARG A 45 14.05 3.62 9.00
C ARG A 45 13.21 4.42 8.01
N LYS A 46 13.82 5.38 7.30
CA LYS A 46 13.12 6.20 6.31
C LYS A 46 12.54 5.36 5.17
N MET A 47 13.29 4.38 4.67
CA MET A 47 12.82 3.48 3.61
C MET A 47 11.63 2.64 4.09
N MET A 48 11.71 2.05 5.28
CA MET A 48 10.62 1.25 5.86
C MET A 48 9.35 2.09 6.05
N THR A 49 9.47 3.31 6.57
CA THR A 49 8.30 4.20 6.71
C THR A 49 7.62 4.50 5.37
N VAL A 50 8.38 4.63 4.27
CA VAL A 50 7.79 4.85 2.94
C VAL A 50 7.05 3.59 2.47
N ILE A 51 7.67 2.42 2.61
CA ILE A 51 7.05 1.13 2.23
C ILE A 51 5.77 0.89 3.02
N GLU A 52 5.79 1.10 4.33
CA GLU A 52 4.60 0.95 5.19
C GLU A 52 3.44 1.84 4.71
N ARG A 53 3.73 3.09 4.36
CA ARG A 53 2.73 4.04 3.84
C ARG A 53 2.18 3.60 2.48
N GLU A 54 3.04 3.14 1.58
CA GLU A 54 2.65 2.66 0.26
C GLU A 54 1.76 1.42 0.36
N VAL A 55 2.15 0.43 1.16
CA VAL A 55 1.34 -0.77 1.42
C VAL A 55 0.01 -0.40 2.08
N GLY A 56 0.02 0.53 3.04
CA GLY A 56 -1.20 1.03 3.66
C GLY A 56 -2.15 1.69 2.66
N ALA A 57 -1.64 2.55 1.79
CA ALA A 57 -2.42 3.20 0.74
C ALA A 57 -2.99 2.20 -0.27
N LEU A 58 -2.19 1.21 -0.69
CA LEU A 58 -2.63 0.16 -1.59
C LEU A 58 -3.78 -0.64 -0.99
N ARG A 59 -3.65 -1.08 0.27
CA ARG A 59 -4.70 -1.84 0.98
C ARG A 59 -5.99 -1.04 1.12
N LEU A 60 -5.90 0.26 1.41
CA LEU A 60 -7.08 1.14 1.45
C LEU A 60 -7.75 1.26 0.08
N ALA A 61 -6.96 1.39 -0.99
CA ALA A 61 -7.50 1.48 -2.35
C ALA A 61 -8.14 0.15 -2.81
N GLU A 62 -7.59 -0.99 -2.42
CA GLU A 62 -8.19 -2.31 -2.67
C GLU A 62 -9.48 -2.49 -1.89
N ALA A 63 -9.51 -2.14 -0.61
CA ALA A 63 -10.72 -2.18 0.20
C ALA A 63 -11.82 -1.26 -0.36
N ALA A 64 -11.46 -0.05 -0.80
CA ALA A 64 -12.40 0.88 -1.43
C ALA A 64 -12.99 0.30 -2.73
N ARG A 65 -12.16 -0.32 -3.58
CA ARG A 65 -12.64 -0.97 -4.81
C ARG A 65 -13.59 -2.14 -4.51
N ALA A 66 -13.26 -2.98 -3.54
CA ALA A 66 -14.12 -4.08 -3.12
C ALA A 66 -15.46 -3.58 -2.56
N GLY A 67 -15.43 -2.52 -1.75
CA GLY A 67 -16.65 -1.90 -1.21
C GLY A 67 -17.51 -1.24 -2.29
N CYS A 68 -16.90 -0.57 -3.26
CA CYS A 68 -17.62 0.08 -4.36
C CYS A 68 -18.44 -0.93 -5.18
N ALA A 69 -17.87 -2.10 -5.49
CA ALA A 69 -18.58 -3.16 -6.20
C ALA A 69 -19.82 -3.63 -5.42
N ILE A 70 -19.71 -3.83 -4.11
CA ILE A 70 -20.85 -4.23 -3.27
C ILE A 70 -21.95 -3.14 -3.26
N VAL A 71 -21.55 -1.86 -3.18
CA VAL A 71 -22.51 -0.75 -3.21
C VAL A 71 -23.20 -0.65 -4.57
N GLU A 72 -22.48 -0.86 -5.67
CA GLU A 72 -23.04 -0.88 -7.02
C GLU A 72 -24.02 -2.04 -7.20
N ASP A 73 -23.69 -3.23 -6.71
CA ASP A 73 -24.57 -4.39 -6.74
C ASP A 73 -25.87 -4.12 -5.96
N LEU A 74 -25.76 -3.65 -4.71
CA LEU A 74 -26.93 -3.30 -3.88
C LEU A 74 -27.78 -2.19 -4.49
N ALA A 75 -27.14 -1.15 -5.04
CA ALA A 75 -27.87 -0.07 -5.72
C ALA A 75 -28.59 -0.57 -6.98
N THR A 76 -27.99 -1.54 -7.69
CA THR A 76 -28.61 -2.17 -8.86
C THR A 76 -29.81 -3.03 -8.46
N GLU A 77 -29.69 -3.83 -7.39
CA GLU A 77 -30.79 -4.64 -6.85
C GLU A 77 -31.97 -3.76 -6.39
N GLU A 78 -31.71 -2.70 -5.63
CA GLU A 78 -32.74 -1.75 -5.18
C GLU A 78 -33.40 -1.02 -6.36
N LEU A 79 -32.61 -0.60 -7.35
CA LEU A 79 -33.15 0.02 -8.56
C LEU A 79 -34.06 -0.96 -9.31
N GLN A 80 -33.68 -2.23 -9.39
CA GLN A 80 -34.51 -3.25 -10.03
C GLN A 80 -35.85 -3.42 -9.31
N GLN A 81 -35.86 -3.46 -7.97
CA GLN A 81 -37.09 -3.53 -7.18
C GLN A 81 -38.00 -2.30 -7.37
N LEU A 82 -37.41 -1.11 -7.56
CA LEU A 82 -38.17 0.12 -7.82
C LEU A 82 -38.73 0.19 -9.26
N VAL A 83 -38.13 -0.55 -10.18
CA VAL A 83 -38.51 -0.57 -11.60
C VAL A 83 -39.54 -1.66 -11.89
N GLU A 84 -39.71 -2.69 -11.05
CA GLU A 84 -40.70 -3.74 -11.25
C GLU A 84 -42.05 -3.38 -10.57
N ASP A 85 -43.13 -3.30 -11.34
CA ASP A 85 -44.52 -3.20 -10.85
C ASP A 85 -44.91 -4.50 -10.11
N PRO A 86 -45.81 -4.51 -9.09
CA PRO A 86 -46.33 -5.72 -8.41
C PRO A 86 -46.74 -6.92 -9.28
N GLU A 87 -46.96 -6.76 -10.58
CA GLU A 87 -47.17 -7.86 -11.55
C GLU A 87 -45.88 -8.40 -12.22
N GLY A 88 -44.70 -7.93 -11.81
CA GLY A 88 -43.39 -8.28 -12.38
C GLY A 88 -43.06 -7.57 -13.71
N LYS A 89 -43.73 -6.44 -14.01
CA LYS A 89 -43.50 -5.69 -15.24
C LYS A 89 -42.46 -4.60 -15.03
N VAL A 90 -41.46 -4.56 -15.91
CA VAL A 90 -40.42 -3.52 -15.93
C VAL A 90 -41.02 -2.18 -16.36
N VAL A 91 -41.16 -1.25 -15.43
CA VAL A 91 -41.53 0.15 -15.64
C VAL A 91 -40.34 0.89 -16.24
N ARG A 92 -40.26 0.98 -17.57
CA ARG A 92 -39.28 1.86 -18.22
C ARG A 92 -39.63 3.33 -17.93
N PRO A 93 -38.78 4.09 -17.23
CA PRO A 93 -39.02 5.53 -17.11
C PRO A 93 -38.83 6.17 -18.48
N ASP A 94 -39.89 6.77 -19.01
CA ASP A 94 -39.79 7.60 -20.22
C ASP A 94 -39.18 8.95 -19.82
N PHE A 95 -37.86 9.08 -19.99
CA PHE A 95 -37.13 10.31 -19.69
C PHE A 95 -37.37 11.42 -20.72
N GLY A 96 -38.36 11.28 -21.62
CA GLY A 96 -38.88 12.37 -22.44
C GLY A 96 -37.77 13.15 -23.15
N ARG A 97 -37.11 12.55 -24.14
CA ARG A 97 -36.29 13.35 -25.06
C ARG A 97 -37.22 14.33 -25.78
N LYS A 98 -37.07 15.63 -25.51
CA LYS A 98 -37.75 16.67 -26.30
C LYS A 98 -37.30 16.55 -27.78
N PRO A 99 -38.24 16.73 -28.73
CA PRO A 99 -37.94 16.72 -30.16
C PRO A 99 -36.99 17.85 -30.56
#